data_AF-A0A9D2D7B0-F1
#
_entry.id   AF-A0A9D2D7B0-F1
#
_cell.length_a   1.000
_cell.length_b   1.000
_cell.length_c   1.000
_cell.angle_alpha   90.00
_cell.angle_beta   90.00
_cell.angle_gamma   90.00
#
_symmetry.space_group_name_H-M   'P 1'
#
loop_
_entity.id
_entity.type
_entity.pdbx_description
1 polymer ?
#
loop_
_entity_poly.entity_id
_entity_poly.type
_entity_poly.pdbx_seq_one_letter_code
_entity_poly.pdbx_strand_id
1 'polypeptide(L)'
;MNKQYYDLLGITEDATDEEIAARYEELKKKYSEERFLEGEAGNEAAKLLSRVEVAYAEIMSERKEKRSAENADSSYAKVEQFIRDGKINEAQGALDEFNERPAEWHYLQSVVFYKKNWMNESKKQLEIAMQLDSSNEKYRNSYNKLKEKIEYDKHRAENPEQKAQAPADDYDQQQMGGGFCEQCATCCACNMAFNCCLNACCGCR
;
A
#
# COMPACT_ATOMS: atom_id res chain seq x y z
N MET A 1 1.76 15.73 -17.79
CA MET A 1 0.55 16.20 -18.49
C MET A 1 0.94 16.82 -19.81
N ASN A 2 0.56 16.16 -20.89
CA ASN A 2 0.84 16.62 -22.25
C ASN A 2 -0.16 17.73 -22.65
N LYS A 3 0.21 19.00 -22.42
CA LYS A 3 -0.58 20.19 -22.78
C LYS A 3 -1.07 20.17 -24.23
N GLN A 4 -0.26 19.58 -25.11
CA GLN A 4 -0.56 19.39 -26.53
C GLN A 4 -1.89 18.67 -26.81
N TYR A 5 -2.33 17.74 -25.96
CA TYR A 5 -3.60 17.02 -26.16
C TYR A 5 -4.82 17.87 -25.81
N TYR A 6 -4.72 18.70 -24.77
CA TYR A 6 -5.77 19.64 -24.38
C TYR A 6 -5.93 20.74 -25.44
N ASP A 7 -4.80 21.24 -25.97
CA ASP A 7 -4.79 22.20 -27.07
C ASP A 7 -5.44 21.63 -28.35
N LEU A 8 -5.24 20.34 -28.65
CA LEU A 8 -5.84 19.68 -29.82
C LEU A 8 -7.37 19.60 -29.72
N LEU A 9 -7.90 19.37 -28.51
CA LEU A 9 -9.34 19.37 -28.22
C LEU A 9 -9.90 20.80 -28.05
N GLY A 10 -9.03 21.81 -27.95
CA GLY A 10 -9.39 23.21 -27.75
C GLY A 10 -10.05 23.46 -26.39
N ILE A 11 -9.56 22.79 -25.35
CA ILE A 11 -10.04 22.89 -23.97
C ILE A 11 -8.89 23.25 -23.03
N THR A 12 -9.23 23.84 -21.89
CA THR A 12 -8.27 24.11 -20.82
C THR A 12 -7.99 22.86 -19.99
N GLU A 13 -6.84 22.81 -19.33
CA GLU A 13 -6.44 21.68 -18.47
C GLU A 13 -7.44 21.41 -17.32
N ASP A 14 -8.13 22.45 -16.86
CA ASP A 14 -9.12 22.41 -15.77
C ASP A 14 -10.53 21.94 -16.19
N ALA A 15 -10.75 21.63 -17.47
CA ALA A 15 -12.06 21.22 -17.97
C ALA A 15 -12.57 19.93 -17.30
N THR A 16 -13.89 19.79 -17.09
CA THR A 16 -14.45 18.58 -16.47
C THR A 16 -14.44 17.40 -17.43
N ASP A 17 -14.44 16.16 -16.92
CA ASP A 17 -14.42 14.95 -17.76
C ASP A 17 -15.60 14.94 -18.78
N GLU A 18 -16.75 15.50 -18.40
CA GLU A 18 -17.92 15.66 -19.28
C GLU A 18 -17.65 16.66 -20.42
N GLU A 19 -16.99 17.78 -20.14
CA GLU A 19 -16.62 18.78 -21.15
C GLU A 19 -15.61 18.19 -22.15
N ILE A 20 -14.66 17.38 -21.67
CA ILE A 20 -13.69 16.69 -22.54
C ILE A 20 -14.39 15.70 -23.46
N ALA A 21 -15.31 14.90 -22.91
CA ALA A 21 -16.07 13.92 -23.68
C ALA A 21 -16.95 14.61 -24.75
N ALA A 22 -17.64 15.69 -24.39
CA ALA A 22 -18.48 16.45 -25.33
C ALA A 22 -17.67 17.02 -26.51
N ARG A 23 -16.50 17.61 -26.23
CA ARG A 23 -15.62 18.17 -27.25
C ARG A 23 -15.00 17.09 -28.14
N TYR A 24 -14.64 15.95 -27.55
CA TYR A 24 -14.19 14.79 -28.31
C TYR A 24 -15.30 14.27 -29.25
N GLU A 25 -16.53 14.14 -28.79
CA GLU A 25 -17.65 13.68 -29.63
C GLU A 25 -17.95 14.63 -30.79
N GLU A 26 -17.91 15.95 -30.54
CA GLU A 26 -18.10 16.98 -31.56
C GLU A 26 -17.03 16.89 -32.65
N LEU A 27 -15.75 16.86 -32.26
CA LEU A 27 -14.62 16.76 -33.19
C LEU A 27 -14.62 15.41 -33.94
N LYS A 28 -14.95 14.33 -33.25
CA LYS A 28 -15.08 13.00 -33.84
C LYS A 28 -16.14 12.99 -34.91
N LYS A 29 -17.33 13.55 -34.64
CA LYS A 29 -18.41 13.61 -35.63
C LYS A 29 -17.97 14.40 -36.85
N LYS A 30 -17.42 15.61 -36.65
CA LYS A 30 -16.94 16.46 -37.73
C LYS A 30 -15.91 15.76 -38.62
N TYR A 31 -14.83 15.23 -38.04
CA TYR A 31 -13.78 14.59 -38.82
C TYR A 31 -14.21 13.23 -39.39
N SER A 32 -15.20 12.55 -38.79
CA SER A 32 -15.75 11.31 -39.35
C SER A 32 -16.50 11.54 -40.66
N GLU A 33 -17.24 12.65 -40.77
CA GLU A 33 -17.95 13.04 -41.98
C GLU A 33 -16.97 13.61 -43.03
N GLU A 34 -16.03 14.47 -42.60
CA GLU A 34 -15.03 15.09 -43.47
C GLU A 34 -14.01 14.09 -44.04
N ARG A 35 -13.78 12.92 -43.41
CA ARG A 35 -12.84 11.92 -43.95
C ARG A 35 -13.26 11.35 -45.30
N PHE A 36 -14.55 11.41 -45.64
CA PHE A 36 -15.08 10.89 -46.89
C PHE A 36 -15.00 11.90 -48.05
N LEU A 37 -14.49 13.11 -47.80
CA LEU A 37 -14.23 14.10 -48.84
C LEU A 37 -13.09 13.65 -49.76
N GLU A 38 -13.18 13.98 -51.05
CA GLU A 38 -12.14 13.64 -52.02
C GLU A 38 -10.89 14.52 -51.86
N GLY A 39 -9.72 13.92 -52.16
CA GLY A 39 -8.45 14.65 -52.22
C GLY A 39 -7.78 14.87 -50.86
N GLU A 40 -7.11 16.03 -50.73
CA GLU A 40 -6.28 16.37 -49.56
C GLU A 40 -7.11 16.58 -48.28
N ALA A 41 -8.34 17.09 -48.42
CA ALA A 41 -9.24 17.36 -47.29
C ALA A 41 -9.63 16.09 -46.52
N GLY A 42 -9.96 15.00 -47.22
CA GLY A 42 -10.29 13.71 -46.57
C GLY A 42 -9.08 13.09 -45.86
N ASN A 43 -7.90 13.21 -46.45
CA ASN A 43 -6.65 12.73 -45.85
C ASN A 43 -6.28 13.50 -44.57
N GLU A 44 -6.45 14.83 -44.57
CA GLU A 44 -6.26 15.69 -43.40
C GLU A 44 -7.26 15.34 -42.28
N ALA A 45 -8.55 15.23 -42.61
CA ALA A 45 -9.59 14.86 -41.65
C ALA A 45 -9.33 13.47 -41.02
N ALA A 46 -8.86 12.48 -41.81
CA ALA A 46 -8.50 11.17 -41.28
C ALA A 46 -7.32 11.23 -40.29
N LYS A 47 -6.31 12.07 -40.54
CA LYS A 47 -5.20 12.28 -39.60
C LYS A 47 -5.66 12.98 -38.33
N LEU A 48 -6.51 14.01 -38.46
CA LEU A 48 -7.04 14.75 -37.31
C LEU A 48 -7.93 13.87 -36.44
N LEU A 49 -8.79 13.05 -37.04
CA LEU A 49 -9.60 12.07 -36.33
C LEU A 49 -8.74 11.14 -35.46
N SER A 50 -7.70 10.54 -36.06
CA SER A 50 -6.78 9.66 -35.33
C SER A 50 -6.08 10.39 -34.19
N ARG A 51 -5.62 11.63 -34.40
CA ARG A 51 -4.97 12.42 -33.35
C ARG A 51 -5.93 12.76 -32.20
N VAL A 52 -7.19 13.08 -32.52
CA VAL A 52 -8.23 13.38 -31.53
C VAL A 52 -8.57 12.14 -30.69
N GLU A 53 -8.66 10.96 -31.31
CA GLU A 53 -8.89 9.70 -30.59
C GLU A 53 -7.73 9.35 -29.65
N VAL A 54 -6.49 9.50 -30.10
CA VAL A 54 -5.30 9.28 -29.28
C VAL A 54 -5.24 10.28 -28.12
N ALA A 55 -5.47 11.57 -28.41
CA ALA A 55 -5.45 12.63 -27.39
C ALA A 55 -6.49 12.38 -26.29
N TYR A 56 -7.72 12.01 -26.66
CA TYR A 56 -8.77 11.69 -25.69
C TYR A 56 -8.40 10.48 -24.84
N ALA A 57 -7.92 9.39 -25.46
CA ALA A 57 -7.54 8.18 -24.73
C ALA A 57 -6.43 8.45 -23.71
N GLU A 58 -5.41 9.22 -24.10
CA GLU A 58 -4.29 9.55 -23.23
C GLU A 58 -4.72 10.46 -22.07
N ILE A 59 -5.51 11.51 -22.35
CA ILE A 59 -6.05 12.40 -21.29
C ILE A 59 -6.86 11.59 -20.27
N MET A 60 -7.75 10.71 -20.75
CA MET A 60 -8.58 9.90 -19.86
C MET A 60 -7.76 8.89 -19.06
N SER A 61 -6.71 8.31 -19.65
CA SER A 61 -5.79 7.41 -18.95
C SER A 61 -5.00 8.16 -17.87
N GLU A 62 -4.35 9.28 -18.22
CA GLU A 62 -3.59 10.12 -17.27
C GLU A 62 -4.47 10.57 -16.09
N ARG A 63 -5.71 11.01 -16.37
CA ARG A 63 -6.66 11.44 -15.31
C ARG A 63 -7.10 10.28 -14.43
N LYS A 64 -7.33 9.10 -15.00
CA LYS A 64 -7.66 7.90 -14.23
C LYS A 64 -6.50 7.49 -13.33
N GLU A 65 -5.27 7.46 -13.85
CA GLU A 65 -4.07 7.14 -13.08
C GLU A 65 -3.85 8.15 -11.94
N LYS A 66 -4.02 9.44 -12.22
CA LYS A 66 -3.90 10.49 -11.19
C LYS A 66 -4.94 10.31 -10.09
N ARG A 67 -6.20 10.06 -10.45
CA ARG A 67 -7.25 9.75 -9.46
C ARG A 67 -6.96 8.48 -8.68
N SER A 68 -6.42 7.45 -9.33
CA SER A 68 -6.00 6.22 -8.64
C SER A 68 -4.88 6.50 -7.64
N ALA A 69 -3.88 7.31 -8.01
CA ALA A 69 -2.78 7.70 -7.15
C ALA A 69 -3.24 8.55 -5.95
N GLU A 70 -4.13 9.53 -6.17
CA GLU A 70 -4.73 10.34 -5.10
C GLU A 70 -5.58 9.49 -4.14
N ASN A 71 -6.32 8.52 -4.67
CA ASN A 71 -7.05 7.56 -3.84
C ASN A 71 -6.12 6.62 -3.07
N ALA A 72 -4.98 6.22 -3.66
CA ALA A 72 -3.98 5.40 -2.98
C ALA A 72 -3.34 6.16 -1.82
N ASP A 73 -2.96 7.43 -2.02
CA ASP A 73 -2.41 8.31 -0.97
C ASP A 73 -3.40 8.50 0.19
N SER A 74 -4.67 8.76 -0.12
CA SER A 74 -5.75 8.81 0.87
C SER A 74 -5.93 7.47 1.62
N SER A 75 -5.83 6.36 0.91
CA SER A 75 -5.93 5.02 1.49
C SER A 75 -4.73 4.70 2.40
N TYR A 76 -3.52 5.12 2.03
CA TYR A 76 -2.33 5.00 2.88
C TYR A 76 -2.43 5.87 4.13
N ALA A 77 -2.96 7.09 4.01
CA ALA A 77 -3.23 7.95 5.17
C ALA A 77 -4.19 7.27 6.17
N LYS A 78 -5.19 6.53 5.68
CA LYS A 78 -6.09 5.72 6.51
C LYS A 78 -5.37 4.56 7.20
N VAL A 79 -4.47 3.86 6.49
CA VAL A 79 -3.62 2.81 7.08
C VAL A 79 -2.75 3.39 8.19
N GLU A 80 -2.12 4.54 7.96
CA GLU A 80 -1.31 5.22 8.97
C GLU A 80 -2.14 5.60 10.21
N GLN A 81 -3.38 6.05 10.01
CA GLN A 81 -4.29 6.34 11.11
C GLN A 81 -4.58 5.09 11.94
N PHE A 82 -4.89 3.95 11.30
CA PHE A 82 -5.10 2.69 12.03
C PHE A 82 -3.86 2.24 12.82
N ILE A 83 -2.66 2.44 12.26
CA ILE A 83 -1.40 2.15 12.96
C ILE A 83 -1.23 3.06 14.18
N ARG A 84 -1.54 4.36 14.06
CA ARG A 84 -1.48 5.33 15.17
C ARG A 84 -2.49 4.99 16.27
N ASP A 85 -3.68 4.56 15.88
CA ASP A 85 -4.76 4.12 16.79
C ASP A 85 -4.47 2.77 17.46
N GLY A 86 -3.41 2.05 17.07
CA GLY A 86 -3.09 0.70 17.56
C GLY A 86 -3.99 -0.41 16.98
N LYS A 87 -4.82 -0.09 15.98
CA LYS A 87 -5.72 -1.00 15.26
C LYS A 87 -4.98 -1.77 14.18
N ILE A 88 -4.08 -2.65 14.60
CA ILE A 88 -3.12 -3.32 13.69
C ILE A 88 -3.79 -4.33 12.76
N ASN A 89 -4.91 -4.93 13.17
CA ASN A 89 -5.66 -5.87 12.33
C ASN A 89 -6.39 -5.14 11.20
N GLU A 90 -6.99 -3.99 11.51
CA GLU A 90 -7.64 -3.12 10.55
C GLU A 90 -6.64 -2.49 9.59
N ALA A 91 -5.46 -2.10 10.08
CA ALA A 91 -4.36 -1.64 9.23
C ALA A 91 -3.91 -2.73 8.23
N GLN A 92 -3.81 -3.99 8.68
CA GLN A 92 -3.49 -5.12 7.79
C GLN A 92 -4.58 -5.34 6.75
N GLY A 93 -5.85 -5.36 7.16
CA GLY A 93 -6.97 -5.55 6.24
C GLY A 93 -7.02 -4.45 5.16
N ALA A 94 -6.82 -3.19 5.56
CA ALA A 94 -6.73 -2.09 4.62
C ALA A 94 -5.54 -2.24 3.66
N LEU A 95 -4.37 -2.69 4.14
CA LEU A 95 -3.22 -2.98 3.27
C LEU A 95 -3.45 -4.14 2.30
N ASP A 96 -4.25 -5.14 2.70
CA ASP A 96 -4.55 -6.31 1.87
C ASP A 96 -5.49 -5.98 0.69
N GLU A 97 -6.24 -4.86 0.77
CA GLU A 97 -7.10 -4.36 -0.32
C GLU A 97 -6.32 -3.73 -1.48
N PHE A 98 -5.05 -3.36 -1.26
CA PHE A 98 -4.23 -2.76 -2.32
C PHE A 98 -3.76 -3.82 -3.32
N ASN A 99 -4.06 -3.58 -4.59
CA ASN A 99 -3.61 -4.43 -5.70
C ASN A 99 -2.14 -4.20 -6.05
N GLU A 100 -1.71 -2.93 -6.02
CA GLU A 100 -0.33 -2.53 -6.29
C GLU A 100 0.46 -2.43 -4.99
N ARG A 101 1.73 -2.83 -5.03
CA ARG A 101 2.62 -2.86 -3.87
C ARG A 101 3.86 -2.00 -4.13
N PRO A 102 3.72 -0.66 -4.18
CA PRO A 102 4.85 0.26 -4.30
C PRO A 102 5.69 0.28 -3.00
N ALA A 103 6.80 1.02 -3.03
CA ALA A 103 7.71 1.13 -1.88
C ALA A 103 7.00 1.56 -0.58
N GLU A 104 6.02 2.47 -0.67
CA GLU A 104 5.25 2.95 0.47
C GLU A 104 4.36 1.87 1.11
N TRP A 105 3.77 1.00 0.29
CA TRP A 105 3.03 -0.16 0.78
C TRP A 105 3.93 -1.09 1.60
N HIS A 106 5.12 -1.39 1.07
CA HIS A 106 6.13 -2.21 1.77
C HIS A 106 6.60 -1.55 3.07
N TYR A 107 6.75 -0.23 3.07
CA TYR A 107 7.06 0.53 4.28
C TYR A 107 5.96 0.40 5.34
N LEU A 108 4.69 0.65 5.00
CA LEU A 108 3.60 0.54 5.97
C LEU A 108 3.42 -0.89 6.47
N GLN A 109 3.57 -1.88 5.60
CA GLN A 109 3.56 -3.29 5.97
C GLN A 109 4.67 -3.63 6.97
N SER A 110 5.86 -3.05 6.81
CA SER A 110 6.94 -3.21 7.78
C SER A 110 6.59 -2.66 9.17
N VAL A 111 5.87 -1.54 9.23
CA VAL A 111 5.42 -0.92 10.49
C VAL A 111 4.35 -1.79 11.16
N VAL A 112 3.42 -2.36 10.39
CA VAL A 112 2.43 -3.31 10.89
C VAL A 112 3.12 -4.55 11.47
N PHE A 113 4.10 -5.14 10.77
CA PHE A 113 4.86 -6.29 11.29
C PHE A 113 5.69 -5.94 12.52
N TYR A 114 6.25 -4.74 12.58
CA TYR A 114 6.96 -4.25 13.76
C TYR A 114 6.03 -4.22 14.99
N LYS A 115 4.81 -3.72 14.83
CA LYS A 115 3.80 -3.68 15.90
C LYS A 115 3.33 -5.09 16.31
N LYS A 116 3.34 -6.06 15.40
CA LYS A 116 3.07 -7.50 15.67
C LYS A 116 4.26 -8.24 16.31
N ASN A 117 5.39 -7.57 16.53
CA ASN A 117 6.64 -8.16 17.00
C ASN A 117 7.27 -9.16 16.01
N TRP A 118 6.93 -9.08 14.72
CA TRP A 118 7.52 -9.87 13.63
C TRP A 118 8.69 -9.12 13.03
N MET A 119 9.79 -9.06 13.79
CA MET A 119 10.93 -8.18 13.52
C MET A 119 11.69 -8.56 12.24
N ASN A 120 11.83 -9.87 11.96
CA ASN A 120 12.54 -10.36 10.77
C ASN A 120 11.74 -10.08 9.50
N GLU A 121 10.43 -10.26 9.55
CA GLU A 121 9.50 -9.98 8.46
C GLU A 121 9.43 -8.49 8.18
N SER A 122 9.34 -7.66 9.22
CA SER A 122 9.41 -6.20 9.14
C SER A 122 10.70 -5.75 8.43
N LYS A 123 11.84 -6.34 8.81
CA LYS A 123 13.14 -6.03 8.20
C LYS A 123 13.17 -6.33 6.70
N LYS A 124 12.68 -7.50 6.27
CA LYS A 124 12.63 -7.87 4.85
C LYS A 124 11.76 -6.91 4.04
N GLN A 125 10.63 -6.46 4.59
CA GLN A 125 9.76 -5.49 3.92
C GLN A 125 10.45 -4.14 3.72
N LEU A 126 11.22 -3.66 4.71
CA LEU A 126 12.02 -2.45 4.58
C LEU A 126 13.13 -2.58 3.54
N GLU A 127 13.77 -3.75 3.43
CA GLU A 127 14.78 -4.01 2.38
C GLU A 127 14.15 -3.90 0.99
N ILE A 128 12.96 -4.45 0.79
CA ILE A 128 12.21 -4.34 -0.48
C ILE A 128 11.85 -2.86 -0.74
N ALA A 129 11.34 -2.14 0.26
CA ALA A 129 11.02 -0.72 0.11
C ALA A 129 12.23 0.11 -0.31
N MET A 130 13.42 -0.14 0.26
CA MET A 130 14.67 0.52 -0.10
C MET A 130 15.19 0.15 -1.49
N GLN A 131 14.88 -1.06 -1.99
CA GLN A 131 15.23 -1.47 -3.35
C GLN A 131 14.32 -0.80 -4.38
N LEU A 132 13.02 -0.67 -4.07
CA LEU A 132 12.04 -0.01 -4.94
C LEU A 132 12.25 1.51 -4.99
N ASP A 133 12.57 2.12 -3.84
CA ASP A 133 12.85 3.54 -3.73
C ASP A 133 14.13 3.77 -2.90
N SER A 134 15.25 3.75 -3.63
CA SER A 134 16.58 3.96 -3.05
C SER A 134 16.88 5.41 -2.65
N SER A 135 16.07 6.37 -3.12
CA SER A 135 16.25 7.79 -2.86
C SER A 135 15.71 8.20 -1.48
N ASN A 136 14.80 7.40 -0.92
CA ASN A 136 14.05 7.75 0.26
C ASN A 136 14.79 7.41 1.56
N GLU A 137 15.27 8.46 2.24
CA GLU A 137 15.99 8.34 3.50
C GLU A 137 15.12 7.81 4.66
N LYS A 138 13.79 8.01 4.62
CA LYS A 138 12.85 7.55 5.66
C LYS A 138 12.95 6.03 5.84
N TYR A 139 13.00 5.28 4.73
CA TYR A 139 13.07 3.82 4.74
C TYR A 139 14.40 3.33 5.31
N ARG A 140 15.49 3.98 4.91
CA ARG A 140 16.84 3.66 5.39
C ARG A 140 16.99 3.92 6.89
N ASN A 141 16.45 5.04 7.37
CA ASN A 141 16.45 5.40 8.79
C ASN A 141 15.64 4.40 9.61
N SER A 142 14.44 4.04 9.16
CA SER A 142 13.60 3.04 9.83
C SER A 142 14.25 1.65 9.85
N TYR A 143 14.94 1.27 8.77
CA TYR A 143 15.69 0.01 8.69
C TYR A 143 16.83 -0.06 9.71
N ASN A 144 17.64 1.00 9.81
CA ASN A 144 18.75 1.05 10.76
C ASN A 144 18.25 0.93 12.21
N LYS A 145 17.21 1.69 12.58
CA LYS A 145 16.58 1.60 13.90
C LYS A 145 16.07 0.20 14.21
N LEU A 146 15.44 -0.45 13.22
CA LEU A 146 14.96 -1.82 13.39
C LEU A 146 16.12 -2.81 13.59
N LYS A 147 17.19 -2.66 12.82
CA LYS A 147 18.38 -3.51 12.91
C LYS A 147 19.03 -3.39 14.29
N GLU A 148 19.22 -2.17 14.78
CA GLU A 148 19.76 -1.90 16.12
C GLU A 148 18.91 -2.55 17.21
N LYS A 149 17.57 -2.44 17.11
CA LYS A 149 16.67 -3.09 18.07
C LYS A 149 16.80 -4.62 18.03
N ILE A 150 16.91 -5.23 16.86
CA ILE A 150 17.11 -6.68 16.72
C ILE A 150 18.43 -7.11 17.37
N GLU A 151 19.50 -6.34 17.18
CA GLU A 151 20.81 -6.62 17.80
C GLU A 151 20.74 -6.46 19.32
N TYR A 152 20.11 -5.41 19.82
CA TYR A 152 19.86 -5.20 21.24
C TYR A 152 19.06 -6.36 21.86
N ASP A 153 17.97 -6.78 21.23
CA ASP A 153 17.12 -7.88 21.69
C ASP A 153 17.89 -9.22 21.74
N LYS A 154 18.80 -9.45 20.78
CA LYS A 154 19.70 -10.62 20.79
C LYS A 154 20.69 -10.57 21.94
N HIS A 155 21.40 -9.46 22.12
CA HIS A 155 22.35 -9.31 23.22
C HIS A 155 21.68 -9.44 24.59
N ARG A 156 20.44 -8.95 24.73
CA ARG A 156 19.62 -9.13 25.94
C ARG A 156 19.24 -10.59 26.17
N ALA A 157 18.97 -11.34 25.12
CA ALA A 157 18.66 -12.77 25.23
C ALA A 157 19.90 -13.62 25.57
N GLU A 158 21.08 -13.20 25.13
CA GLU A 158 22.36 -13.89 25.36
C GLU A 158 22.93 -13.66 26.77
N ASN A 159 22.56 -12.57 27.45
CA ASN A 159 23.11 -12.23 28.77
C ASN A 159 22.03 -11.78 29.78
N PRO A 160 21.31 -12.73 30.43
CA PRO A 160 20.18 -12.42 31.31
C PRO A 160 20.52 -11.69 32.62
N GLU A 161 21.80 -11.59 32.99
CA GLU A 161 22.25 -11.16 34.32
C GLU A 161 22.56 -9.66 34.47
N GLN A 162 22.57 -8.87 33.39
CA GLN A 162 22.77 -7.42 33.48
C GLN A 162 21.44 -6.66 33.52
N LYS A 163 20.73 -6.81 34.65
CA LYS A 163 19.65 -5.90 35.05
C LYS A 163 20.25 -4.64 35.66
N ALA A 164 19.69 -3.50 35.25
CA ALA A 164 19.82 -2.14 35.77
C ALA A 164 20.76 -1.23 34.95
N GLN A 165 20.14 -0.15 34.45
CA GLN A 165 20.72 1.08 33.88
C GLN A 165 20.85 1.12 32.36
N ALA A 166 19.70 1.25 31.69
CA ALA A 166 19.62 2.10 30.51
C ALA A 166 19.06 3.47 30.95
N PRO A 167 19.61 4.60 30.48
CA PRO A 167 19.07 5.93 30.76
C PRO A 167 17.71 6.09 30.08
N ALA A 168 16.82 6.82 30.74
CA ALA A 168 15.50 7.14 30.23
C ALA A 168 15.63 8.15 29.08
N ASP A 169 15.64 7.65 27.84
CA ASP A 169 15.37 8.49 26.68
C ASP A 169 13.86 8.60 26.49
N ASP A 170 13.40 9.82 26.76
CA ASP A 170 12.06 10.36 26.64
C ASP A 170 11.57 10.32 25.18
N TYR A 171 10.89 9.24 24.81
CA TYR A 171 9.94 9.23 23.70
C TYR A 171 8.69 8.52 24.18
N ASP A 172 7.70 9.32 24.60
CA ASP A 172 6.28 9.03 24.81
C ASP A 172 5.86 7.58 24.51
N GLN A 173 6.23 6.69 25.42
CA GLN A 173 5.83 5.29 25.39
C GLN A 173 4.63 5.18 26.29
N GLN A 174 3.44 5.32 25.69
CA GLN A 174 2.17 5.00 26.32
C GLN A 174 2.26 3.62 26.97
N GLN A 175 2.40 3.70 28.28
CA GLN A 175 2.31 2.69 29.29
C GLN A 175 0.95 1.99 29.16
N MET A 176 0.94 0.78 28.60
CA MET A 176 -0.08 -0.23 28.89
C MET A 176 0.63 -1.57 29.10
N GLY A 177 1.29 -1.68 30.24
CA GLY A 177 1.56 -2.96 30.88
C GLY A 177 0.27 -3.45 31.54
N GLY A 178 -0.24 -4.60 31.12
CA GLY A 178 -1.41 -5.21 31.75
C GLY A 178 -1.96 -6.42 30.98
N GLY A 179 -1.40 -7.59 31.27
CA GLY A 179 -2.12 -8.87 31.25
C GLY A 179 -2.69 -9.37 29.92
N PHE A 180 -1.87 -10.06 29.12
CA PHE A 180 -2.39 -11.04 28.16
C PHE A 180 -1.48 -12.27 28.10
N CYS A 181 -1.36 -13.00 29.21
CA CYS A 181 -0.68 -14.30 29.23
C CYS A 181 -1.18 -15.21 30.37
N GLU A 182 -2.49 -15.42 30.46
CA GLU A 182 -3.03 -16.56 31.25
C GLU A 182 -4.08 -17.39 30.48
N GLN A 183 -4.65 -16.89 29.39
CA GLN A 183 -5.77 -17.56 28.72
C GLN A 183 -5.40 -18.41 27.48
N CYS A 184 -4.10 -18.53 27.16
CA CYS A 184 -3.61 -19.42 26.10
C CYS A 184 -3.01 -20.73 26.65
N ALA A 185 -2.54 -20.75 27.91
CA ALA A 185 -2.01 -21.96 28.54
C ALA A 185 -3.12 -22.98 28.88
N THR A 186 -4.33 -22.51 29.19
CA THR A 186 -5.47 -23.39 29.51
C THR A 186 -6.11 -24.02 28.27
N CYS A 187 -5.90 -23.46 27.08
CA CYS A 187 -6.44 -24.01 25.83
C CYS A 187 -5.59 -25.20 25.29
N CYS A 188 -4.28 -25.20 25.56
CA CYS A 188 -3.41 -26.34 25.20
C CYS A 188 -3.48 -27.51 26.20
N ALA A 189 -3.82 -27.26 27.48
CA ALA A 189 -3.94 -28.32 28.47
C ALA A 189 -5.25 -29.13 28.34
N CYS A 190 -6.35 -28.51 27.89
CA CYS A 190 -7.65 -29.20 27.74
C CYS A 190 -7.75 -30.10 26.49
N ASN A 191 -6.87 -29.95 25.49
CA ASN A 191 -6.89 -30.80 24.29
C ASN A 191 -5.99 -32.06 24.40
N MET A 192 -5.12 -32.14 25.41
CA MET A 192 -4.40 -33.39 25.72
C MET A 192 -5.14 -34.31 26.71
N ALA A 193 -6.04 -33.77 27.53
CA ALA A 193 -6.81 -34.56 28.51
C ALA A 193 -7.99 -35.35 27.91
N PHE A 194 -8.50 -34.97 26.73
CA PHE A 194 -9.58 -35.72 26.06
C PHE A 194 -9.09 -36.88 25.19
N ASN A 195 -7.81 -36.90 24.78
CA ASN A 195 -7.23 -37.99 23.96
C ASN A 195 -6.52 -39.08 24.76
N CYS A 196 -6.33 -38.88 26.08
CA CYS A 196 -5.78 -39.92 26.97
C CYS A 196 -6.88 -40.74 27.68
N CYS A 197 -8.12 -40.24 27.75
CA CYS A 197 -9.25 -40.95 28.37
C CYS A 197 -10.14 -41.75 27.41
N LEU A 198 -9.90 -41.70 26.09
CA LEU A 198 -10.71 -42.43 25.09
C LEU A 198 -9.97 -43.58 24.38
N ASN A 199 -8.72 -43.87 24.73
CA ASN A 199 -7.97 -45.03 24.20
C ASN A 199 -7.60 -46.09 25.27
N ALA A 200 -8.14 -45.98 26.49
CA ALA A 200 -8.00 -47.00 27.54
C ALA A 200 -9.25 -47.91 27.70
N CYS A 201 -10.29 -47.75 26.86
CA CYS A 201 -11.49 -48.58 26.88
C CYS A 201 -11.73 -49.24 25.51
N CYS A 202 -10.81 -50.11 25.07
CA CYS A 202 -11.10 -51.20 24.11
C CYS A 202 -9.91 -52.18 24.07
N GLY A 203 -9.91 -53.16 24.97
CA GLY A 203 -8.89 -54.20 25.02
C GLY A 203 -9.02 -55.12 26.23
N CYS A 204 -10.18 -55.79 26.37
CA CYS A 204 -10.40 -57.11 27.01
C CYS A 204 -11.86 -57.27 27.46
N ARG A 205 -12.76 -57.66 26.54
CA ARG A 205 -13.50 -58.93 26.60
C ARG A 205 -14.22 -59.15 25.27
#